data_AF-J9XNJ6-F1
#
_entry.id   AF-J9XNJ6-F1
#
_cell.length_a   1.000
_cell.length_b   1.000
_cell.length_c   1.000
_cell.angle_alpha   90.00
_cell.angle_beta   90.00
_cell.angle_gamma   90.00
#
_symmetry.space_group_name_H-M   'P 1'
#
loop_
_entity.id
_entity.type
_entity.pdbx_description
1 polymer ?
#
loop_
_entity_poly.entity_id
_entity_poly.type
_entity_poly.pdbx_seq_one_letter_code
_entity_poly.pdbx_strand_id
1 'polypeptide(L)' 'MSAHKTFIIKRNLAKKLKQNRPIPQWVRMRTGNTI' A
#
# COMPACT_ATOMS: atom_id res chain seq x y z
N MET A 1 17.04 -19.57 9.67
CA MET A 1 17.68 -18.94 8.49
C MET A 1 16.82 -17.78 8.03
N SER A 2 17.19 -16.52 8.30
CA SER A 2 16.48 -15.38 7.68
C SER A 2 16.97 -15.26 6.24
N ALA A 3 16.06 -15.22 5.26
CA ALA A 3 16.45 -14.99 3.88
C ALA A 3 17.04 -13.57 3.78
N HIS A 4 18.36 -13.46 3.57
CA HIS A 4 19.03 -12.17 3.45
C HIS A 4 18.64 -11.48 2.14
N LYS A 5 17.58 -10.66 2.20
CA LYS A 5 17.06 -9.93 1.04
C LYS A 5 17.89 -8.67 0.77
N THR A 6 18.09 -8.36 -0.51
CA THR A 6 18.71 -7.11 -0.94
C THR A 6 17.84 -5.91 -0.53
N PHE A 7 18.46 -4.73 -0.42
CA PHE A 7 17.76 -3.52 0.00
C PHE A 7 16.61 -3.13 -0.93
N ILE A 8 16.77 -3.35 -2.23
CA ILE A 8 15.74 -3.09 -3.24
C ILE A 8 14.48 -3.93 -2.97
N ILE A 9 14.66 -5.24 -2.72
CA ILE A 9 13.55 -6.14 -2.41
C ILE A 9 12.86 -5.70 -1.12
N LYS A 10 13.63 -5.34 -0.08
CA LYS A 10 13.07 -4.84 1.19
C LYS A 10 12.23 -3.57 1.00
N ARG A 11 12.68 -2.60 0.20
CA ARG A 11 11.90 -1.39 -0.10
C ARG A 11 10.60 -1.72 -0.83
N ASN A 12 10.67 -2.61 -1.82
CA ASN A 12 9.49 -3.02 -2.58
C ASN A 12 8.45 -3.70 -1.69
N LEU A 13 8.88 -4.63 -0.84
CA LEU A 13 8.00 -5.29 0.13
C LEU A 13 7.37 -4.29 1.11
N ALA A 14 8.16 -3.36 1.65
CA ALA A 14 7.65 -2.33 2.55
C ALA A 14 6.60 -1.43 1.88
N LYS A 15 6.81 -1.06 0.60
CA LYS A 15 5.82 -0.29 -0.18
C LYS A 15 4.53 -1.06 -0.38
N LYS A 16 4.61 -2.36 -0.70
CA LYS A 16 3.43 -3.22 -0.91
C LYS A 16 2.62 -3.41 0.36
N LEU A 17 3.27 -3.59 1.51
CA LEU A 17 2.59 -3.64 2.80
C LEU A 17 1.82 -2.35 3.09
N LYS A 18 2.43 -1.18 2.81
CA LYS A 18 1.77 0.12 3.00
C LYS A 18 0.60 0.38 2.06
N GLN A 19 0.60 -0.24 0.87
CA GLN A 19 -0.48 -0.11 -0.12
C GLN A 19 -1.71 -0.92 0.27
N ASN A 20 -1.56 -2.00 1.03
CA ASN A 20 -2.67 -2.85 1.45
C ASN A 20 -3.47 -2.21 2.60
N ARG A 21 -4.23 -1.17 2.29
CA ARG A 21 -5.10 -0.45 3.23
C ARG A 21 -6.41 -0.04 2.57
N PRO A 22 -7.53 -0.01 3.31
CA PRO A 22 -8.83 0.37 2.75
C PRO A 22 -8.87 1.85 2.35
N ILE A 23 -9.76 2.15 1.41
CA ILE A 23 -10.00 3.52 0.92
C ILE A 23 -10.61 4.37 2.05
N PRO A 24 -10.05 5.57 2.35
CA PRO A 24 -10.58 6.46 3.37
C PRO A 24 -11.99 6.97 3.07
N GLN A 25 -12.77 7.22 4.13
CA GLN A 25 -14.18 7.62 4.00
C GLN A 25 -14.38 8.95 3.27
N TRP A 26 -13.55 9.96 3.51
CA TRP A 26 -13.66 11.24 2.82
C TRP A 26 -13.47 11.13 1.30
N VAL A 27 -12.74 10.12 0.82
CA VAL A 27 -12.62 9.83 -0.62
C VAL A 27 -13.95 9.33 -1.17
N ARG A 28 -14.67 8.49 -0.41
CA ARG A 28 -16.00 7.99 -0.80
C ARG A 28 -17.04 9.11 -0.86
N MET A 29 -16.91 10.12 -0.01
CA MET A 29 -17.86 11.25 0.07
C MET A 29 -17.67 12.31 -1.03
N ARG A 30 -16.68 12.17 -1.93
CA ARG A 30 -16.46 13.14 -3.01
C ARG A 30 -17.60 13.09 -4.04
N THR A 31 -18.08 14.25 -4.49
CA THR A 31 -19.14 14.34 -5.50
C THR A 31 -18.63 13.83 -6.85
N GLY A 32 -19.47 13.08 -7.60
CA GLY A 32 -19.10 12.49 -8.90
C GLY A 32 -18.12 11.31 -8.80
N ASN A 33 -17.97 10.72 -7.62
CA ASN A 33 -17.08 9.60 -7.39
C ASN A 33 -17.74 8.28 -7.82
N THR A 34 -17.11 7.55 -8.75
CA THR A 34 -17.53 6.20 -9.19
C THR A 34 -16.68 5.08 -8.60
N ILE A 35 -15.75 5.43 -7.70
CA ILE A 35 -14.90 4.50 -6.94
C ILE A 35 -15.74 3.51 -6.13
#